data_AF-A0A2S2QG12-F1
#
_entry.id   AF-A0A2S2QG12-F1
#
_cell.length_a   1.000
_cell.length_b   1.000
_cell.length_c   1.000
_cell.angle_alpha   90.00
_cell.angle_beta   90.00
_cell.angle_gamma   90.00
#
_symmetry.space_group_name_H-M   'P 1'
#
loop_
_entity.id
_entity.type
_entity.pdbx_description
1 polymer ?
#
loop_
_entity_poly.entity_id
_entity_poly.type
_entity_poly.pdbx_seq_one_letter_code
_entity_poly.pdbx_strand_id
1 'polypeptide(L)'
;GPDILLTCMNLVDPFFFMSGYLIYITIIPVFQKSGPIWMKIVSPIIYRVLRILPAYCAVMAITANIVPHLGDGPLWSQNTWKEAEICKKYWWTNVLFISNFIDSKYQCLLMGWYLSCDIQFFIIGVIIVCVYTKNEKYGKSLIGVLIGVSLSLPFIITYMRKIDGILKVDLP
;
A
#
# COMPACT_ATOMS: atom_id res chain seq x y z
N GLY A 1 2.60 -17.31 -20.19
CA GLY A 1 1.65 -16.60 -21.08
C GLY A 1 1.43 -15.20 -20.55
N PRO A 2 1.44 -14.16 -21.41
CA PRO A 2 1.26 -12.76 -21.00
C PRO A 2 -0.07 -12.51 -20.26
N ASP A 3 -1.13 -13.26 -20.57
CA ASP A 3 -2.43 -13.17 -19.87
C ASP A 3 -2.37 -13.59 -18.39
N ILE A 4 -1.46 -14.51 -18.06
CA ILE A 4 -1.25 -14.96 -16.66
C ILE A 4 -0.61 -13.83 -15.85
N LEU A 5 0.37 -13.11 -16.42
CA LEU A 5 1.03 -11.97 -15.78
C LEU A 5 0.05 -10.80 -15.54
N LEU A 6 -0.86 -10.56 -16.48
CA LEU A 6 -1.93 -9.56 -16.38
C LEU A 6 -2.90 -9.86 -15.22
N THR A 7 -3.27 -11.13 -15.04
CA THR A 7 -4.16 -11.54 -13.95
C THR A 7 -3.49 -11.41 -12.57
N CYS A 8 -2.17 -11.62 -12.49
CA CYS A 8 -1.42 -11.51 -11.24
C CYS A 8 -1.35 -10.09 -10.65
N MET A 9 -1.47 -9.03 -11.44
CA MET A 9 -1.43 -7.65 -10.91
C MET A 9 -2.73 -7.23 -10.23
N ASN A 10 -3.88 -7.74 -10.68
CA ASN A 10 -5.17 -7.51 -10.02
C ASN A 10 -5.36 -8.36 -8.74
N LEU A 11 -4.37 -9.19 -8.41
CA LEU A 11 -4.43 -10.09 -7.27
C LEU A 11 -4.38 -9.35 -5.93
N VAL A 12 -3.92 -8.09 -5.91
CA VAL A 12 -3.87 -7.24 -4.70
C VAL A 12 -5.23 -6.70 -4.28
N ASP A 13 -6.17 -6.52 -5.21
CA ASP A 13 -7.48 -5.92 -4.95
C ASP A 13 -8.33 -6.73 -3.94
N PRO A 14 -8.45 -8.07 -4.06
CA PRO A 14 -9.14 -8.85 -3.05
C PRO A 14 -8.44 -8.79 -1.68
N PHE A 15 -7.11 -8.66 -1.61
CA PHE A 15 -6.43 -8.50 -0.33
C PHE A 15 -6.78 -7.17 0.35
N PHE A 16 -6.87 -6.07 -0.42
CA PHE A 16 -7.35 -4.80 0.13
C PHE A 16 -8.80 -4.88 0.59
N PHE A 17 -9.66 -5.57 -0.15
CA PHE A 17 -11.04 -5.80 0.26
C PHE A 17 -11.13 -6.58 1.58
N MET A 18 -10.39 -7.69 1.70
CA MET A 18 -10.33 -8.48 2.92
C MET A 18 -9.72 -7.69 4.10
N SER A 19 -8.67 -6.89 3.85
CA SER A 19 -8.09 -5.97 4.84
C SER A 19 -9.15 -4.98 5.34
N GLY A 20 -9.93 -4.37 4.44
CA GLY A 20 -11.04 -3.48 4.79
C GLY A 20 -12.10 -4.11 5.69
N TYR A 21 -12.53 -5.32 5.37
CA TYR A 21 -13.48 -6.07 6.21
C TYR A 21 -12.90 -6.37 7.61
N LEU A 22 -11.64 -6.80 7.68
CA LEU A 22 -10.95 -7.04 8.96
C LEU A 22 -10.83 -5.78 9.80
N ILE A 23 -10.59 -4.63 9.17
CA ILE A 23 -10.52 -3.33 9.86
C ILE A 23 -11.88 -3.03 10.51
N TYR A 24 -12.98 -3.19 9.78
CA TYR A 24 -14.31 -2.93 10.32
C TYR A 24 -14.59 -3.76 11.59
N ILE A 25 -14.37 -5.09 11.53
CA ILE A 25 -14.68 -5.98 12.65
C ILE A 25 -13.75 -5.77 13.86
N THR A 26 -12.48 -5.41 13.64
CA THR A 26 -11.50 -5.22 14.71
C THR A 26 -11.62 -3.86 15.38
N ILE A 27 -12.00 -2.83 14.63
CA ILE A 27 -12.04 -1.44 15.12
C ILE A 27 -13.40 -1.08 15.74
N ILE A 28 -14.51 -1.67 15.28
CA ILE A 28 -15.82 -1.39 15.88
C ILE A 28 -15.90 -1.64 17.41
N PRO A 29 -15.35 -2.73 18.01
CA PRO A 29 -15.36 -2.90 19.46
C PRO A 29 -14.45 -1.89 20.18
N VAL A 30 -13.41 -1.36 19.53
CA VAL A 30 -12.55 -0.31 20.10
C VAL A 30 -13.33 0.99 20.28
N PHE A 31 -14.21 1.31 19.32
CA PHE A 31 -15.05 2.50 19.41
C PHE A 31 -16.20 2.38 20.42
N GLN A 32 -16.65 1.18 20.75
CA GLN A 32 -17.68 0.93 21.77
C GLN A 32 -17.20 1.13 23.20
N LYS A 33 -15.90 0.96 23.49
CA LYS A 33 -15.32 1.18 24.83
C LYS A 33 -15.35 2.66 25.22
N SER A 34 -15.51 3.00 26.49
CA SER A 34 -15.42 4.40 26.95
C SER A 34 -13.99 4.95 26.84
N GLY A 35 -13.82 6.18 26.35
CA GLY A 35 -12.51 6.83 26.24
C GLY A 35 -12.44 7.94 25.18
N PRO A 36 -11.37 8.75 25.16
CA PRO A 36 -11.20 9.83 24.20
C PRO A 36 -11.06 9.30 22.77
N ILE A 37 -11.80 9.93 21.84
CA ILE A 37 -11.84 9.56 20.41
C ILE A 37 -10.44 9.56 19.77
N TRP A 38 -9.58 10.52 20.10
CA TRP A 38 -8.24 10.59 19.54
C TRP A 38 -7.42 9.34 19.90
N MET A 39 -7.43 8.90 21.15
CA MET A 39 -6.70 7.67 21.53
C MET A 39 -7.24 6.44 20.82
N LYS A 40 -8.56 6.36 20.57
CA LYS A 40 -9.17 5.26 19.81
C LYS A 40 -8.74 5.22 18.34
N ILE A 41 -8.42 6.38 17.75
CA ILE A 41 -7.90 6.46 16.37
C ILE A 41 -6.41 6.14 16.35
N VAL A 42 -5.62 6.79 17.21
CA VAL A 42 -4.15 6.74 17.13
C VAL A 42 -3.56 5.44 17.68
N SER A 43 -4.12 4.90 18.75
CA SER A 43 -3.66 3.63 19.34
C SER A 43 -3.57 2.48 18.32
N PRO A 44 -4.65 2.10 17.60
CA PRO A 44 -4.58 1.00 16.64
C PRO A 44 -3.61 1.27 15.47
N ILE A 45 -3.45 2.52 15.05
CA ILE A 45 -2.48 2.92 14.00
C ILE A 45 -1.06 2.67 14.49
N ILE A 46 -0.72 3.14 15.69
CA ILE A 46 0.62 2.95 16.26
C ILE A 46 0.92 1.45 16.43
N TYR A 47 -0.01 0.66 16.99
CA TYR A 47 0.19 -0.78 17.16
C TYR A 47 0.44 -1.49 15.82
N ARG A 48 -0.30 -1.13 14.77
CA ARG A 48 -0.12 -1.72 13.43
C ARG A 48 1.24 -1.34 12.84
N VAL A 49 1.63 -0.07 12.92
CA VAL A 49 2.92 0.42 12.42
C VAL A 49 4.08 -0.24 13.18
N LEU A 50 4.05 -0.27 14.51
CA LEU A 50 5.09 -0.90 15.33
C LEU A 50 5.22 -2.41 15.07
N ARG A 51 4.15 -3.09 14.67
CA ARG A 51 4.18 -4.51 14.30
C ARG A 51 4.85 -4.74 12.94
N ILE A 52 4.59 -3.88 11.96
CA ILE A 52 5.00 -4.07 10.56
C ILE A 52 6.40 -3.49 10.31
N LEU A 53 6.66 -2.30 10.85
CA LEU A 53 7.87 -1.53 10.56
C LEU A 53 9.18 -2.28 10.86
N PRO A 54 9.34 -3.05 11.96
CA PRO A 54 10.60 -3.73 12.24
C PRO A 54 10.96 -4.77 11.19
N ALA A 55 9.99 -5.60 10.79
CA ALA A 55 10.18 -6.60 9.74
C ALA A 55 10.46 -5.91 8.39
N TYR A 56 9.75 -4.82 8.12
CA TYR A 56 9.93 -4.08 6.87
C TYR A 56 11.31 -3.42 6.77
N CYS A 57 11.79 -2.82 7.85
CA CYS A 57 13.15 -2.27 7.94
C CYS A 57 14.22 -3.35 7.81
N ALA A 58 14.00 -4.54 8.39
CA ALA A 58 14.94 -5.66 8.24
C ALA A 58 15.06 -6.09 6.78
N VAL A 59 13.93 -6.25 6.07
CA VAL A 59 13.93 -6.60 4.64
C VAL A 59 14.61 -5.52 3.80
N MET A 60 14.36 -4.23 4.08
CA MET A 60 15.07 -3.13 3.42
C MET A 60 16.58 -3.19 3.67
N ALA A 61 17.02 -3.46 4.89
CA ALA A 61 18.45 -3.55 5.21
C ALA A 61 19.12 -4.73 4.50
N ILE A 62 18.45 -5.89 4.44
CA ILE A 62 18.93 -7.09 3.75
C ILE A 62 19.04 -6.81 2.24
N THR A 63 18.02 -6.21 1.63
CA THR A 63 18.02 -5.90 0.19
C THR A 63 19.05 -4.85 -0.18
N ALA A 64 19.28 -3.85 0.66
CA ALA A 64 20.27 -2.82 0.40
C ALA A 64 21.73 -3.28 0.62
N ASN A 65 21.98 -4.21 1.55
CA ASN A 65 23.36 -4.51 1.99
C ASN A 65 23.79 -5.96 1.79
N ILE A 66 22.88 -6.93 1.81
CA ILE A 66 23.26 -8.36 1.75
C ILE A 66 23.03 -8.91 0.34
N VAL A 67 21.85 -8.65 -0.24
CA VAL A 67 21.47 -9.18 -1.56
C VAL A 67 22.49 -8.86 -2.67
N PRO A 68 23.08 -7.66 -2.77
CA PRO A 68 24.08 -7.38 -3.80
C PRO A 68 25.29 -8.32 -3.79
N HIS A 69 25.64 -8.89 -2.63
CA HIS A 69 26.80 -9.75 -2.45
C HIS A 69 26.48 -11.26 -2.52
N LEU A 70 25.22 -11.65 -2.73
CA LEU A 70 24.80 -13.06 -2.73
C LEU A 70 24.90 -13.75 -4.09
N GLY A 71 25.19 -13.04 -5.18
CA GLY A 71 25.20 -13.62 -6.52
C GLY A 71 26.20 -12.94 -7.46
N ASP A 72 26.68 -13.72 -8.44
CA ASP A 72 27.68 -13.30 -9.42
C ASP A 72 27.21 -13.49 -10.88
N GLY A 73 25.88 -13.43 -11.10
CA GLY A 73 25.31 -13.56 -12.43
C GLY A 73 25.58 -12.35 -13.35
N PRO A 74 25.61 -12.52 -14.68
CA PRO A 74 25.90 -11.42 -15.62
C PRO A 74 24.86 -10.29 -15.58
N LEU A 75 23.60 -10.58 -15.22
CA LEU A 75 22.53 -9.58 -15.00
C LEU A 75 22.48 -9.04 -13.56
N TRP A 76 23.20 -9.68 -12.63
CA TRP A 76 23.16 -9.34 -11.20
C TRP A 76 23.83 -7.99 -10.91
N SER A 77 24.98 -7.74 -11.55
CA SER A 77 25.72 -6.49 -11.43
C SER A 77 24.94 -5.29 -11.97
N GLN A 78 24.14 -5.46 -13.02
CA GLN A 78 23.39 -4.37 -13.64
C GLN A 78 22.10 -4.05 -12.89
N ASN A 79 21.37 -5.07 -12.45
CA ASN A 79 20.07 -4.88 -11.82
C ASN A 79 20.21 -4.74 -10.30
N THR A 80 20.74 -5.76 -9.62
CA THR A 80 20.73 -5.86 -8.16
C THR A 80 21.52 -4.73 -7.48
N TRP A 81 22.67 -4.35 -8.02
CA TRP A 81 23.48 -3.28 -7.45
C TRP A 81 22.83 -1.91 -7.60
N LYS A 82 22.20 -1.65 -8.76
CA LYS A 82 21.46 -0.43 -9.02
C LYS A 82 20.24 -0.32 -8.09
N GLU A 83 19.48 -1.39 -7.93
CA GLU A 83 18.34 -1.44 -7.00
C GLU A 83 18.78 -1.19 -5.55
N ALA A 84 19.92 -1.76 -5.14
CA ALA A 84 20.45 -1.53 -3.80
C ALA A 84 20.90 -0.09 -3.56
N GLU A 85 21.50 0.57 -4.55
CA GLU A 85 21.87 1.98 -4.46
C GLU A 85 20.63 2.89 -4.39
N ILE A 86 19.61 2.62 -5.20
CA ILE A 86 18.30 3.28 -5.12
C ILE A 86 17.72 3.09 -3.72
N CYS A 87 17.76 1.86 -3.18
CA CYS A 87 17.25 1.61 -1.85
C CYS A 87 17.99 2.41 -0.77
N LYS A 88 19.33 2.48 -0.83
CA LYS A 88 20.13 3.30 0.09
C LYS A 88 19.81 4.80 0.01
N LYS A 89 19.35 5.28 -1.14
CA LYS A 89 18.97 6.70 -1.33
C LYS A 89 17.51 6.99 -0.95
N TYR A 90 16.60 6.05 -1.19
CA TYR A 90 15.16 6.24 -1.04
C TYR A 90 14.52 5.40 0.07
N TRP A 91 15.30 4.78 0.98
CA TRP A 91 14.76 3.99 2.11
C TRP A 91 13.71 4.74 2.94
N TRP A 92 13.92 6.04 3.17
CA TRP A 92 13.06 6.91 3.99
C TRP A 92 11.62 6.95 3.48
N THR A 93 11.44 6.78 2.18
CA THR A 93 10.12 6.83 1.50
C THR A 93 9.24 5.65 1.88
N ASN A 94 9.87 4.50 2.12
CA ASN A 94 9.20 3.28 2.54
C ASN A 94 8.90 3.34 4.05
N VAL A 95 9.81 3.87 4.85
CA VAL A 95 9.58 4.11 6.30
C VAL A 95 8.42 5.07 6.55
N LEU A 96 8.29 6.11 5.71
CA LEU A 96 7.17 7.05 5.78
C LEU A 96 5.89 6.53 5.11
N PHE A 97 5.88 5.32 4.55
CA PHE A 97 4.74 4.74 3.82
C PHE A 97 4.22 5.63 2.67
N ILE A 98 5.13 6.25 1.92
CA ILE A 98 4.83 7.10 0.75
C ILE A 98 5.46 6.57 -0.55
N SER A 99 5.94 5.33 -0.55
CA SER A 99 6.63 4.77 -1.72
C SER A 99 5.70 4.56 -2.92
N ASN A 100 4.38 4.59 -2.73
CA ASN A 100 3.40 4.56 -3.82
C ASN A 100 3.34 5.87 -4.64
N PHE A 101 3.80 7.00 -4.08
CA PHE A 101 3.80 8.29 -4.77
C PHE A 101 5.10 8.54 -5.56
N ILE A 102 6.07 7.66 -5.38
CA ILE A 102 7.36 7.75 -6.03
C ILE A 102 7.32 6.96 -7.33
N ASP A 103 7.96 7.53 -8.35
CA ASP A 103 8.15 6.89 -9.65
C ASP A 103 8.75 5.49 -9.46
N SER A 104 8.24 4.50 -10.18
CA SER A 104 8.59 3.09 -10.01
C SER A 104 10.10 2.84 -10.13
N LYS A 105 10.81 3.66 -10.90
CA LYS A 105 12.27 3.62 -11.05
C LYS A 105 13.08 4.00 -9.81
N TYR A 106 12.46 4.57 -8.78
CA TYR A 106 13.10 4.98 -7.53
C TYR A 106 12.57 4.23 -6.30
N GLN A 107 11.80 3.15 -6.51
CA GLN A 107 11.27 2.35 -5.42
C GLN A 107 12.33 1.37 -4.89
N CYS A 108 12.66 1.44 -3.59
CA CYS A 108 13.59 0.49 -2.95
C CYS A 108 13.08 -0.96 -3.00
N LEU A 109 11.78 -1.17 -2.74
CA LEU A 109 11.17 -2.50 -2.67
C LEU A 109 9.97 -2.55 -3.60
N LEU A 110 9.95 -3.57 -4.48
CA LEU A 110 8.83 -3.81 -5.39
C LEU A 110 7.50 -3.96 -4.65
N MET A 111 7.49 -4.60 -3.47
CA MET A 111 6.28 -4.79 -2.66
C MET A 111 5.99 -3.59 -1.73
N GLY A 112 6.84 -2.55 -1.74
CA GLY A 112 6.73 -1.43 -0.81
C GLY A 112 5.53 -0.53 -1.05
N TRP A 113 5.10 -0.37 -2.30
CA TRP A 113 3.91 0.42 -2.63
C TRP A 113 2.65 -0.22 -2.04
N TYR A 114 2.54 -1.56 -2.08
CA TYR A 114 1.41 -2.29 -1.53
C TYR A 114 1.30 -2.06 -0.01
N LEU A 115 2.43 -2.14 0.70
CA LEU A 115 2.47 -1.91 2.13
C LEU A 115 2.13 -0.46 2.50
N SER A 116 2.60 0.49 1.69
CA SER A 116 2.23 1.91 1.84
C SER A 116 0.72 2.10 1.69
N CYS A 117 0.11 1.52 0.66
CA CYS A 117 -1.33 1.56 0.45
C CYS A 117 -2.10 0.91 1.61
N ASP A 118 -1.66 -0.24 2.12
CA ASP A 118 -2.31 -0.93 3.23
C ASP A 118 -2.35 -0.06 4.51
N ILE A 119 -1.26 0.64 4.85
CA ILE A 119 -1.24 1.57 5.99
C ILE A 119 -2.13 2.80 5.73
N GLN A 120 -2.09 3.36 4.52
CA GLN A 120 -2.94 4.51 4.17
C GLN A 120 -4.43 4.15 4.23
N PHE A 121 -4.82 3.01 3.66
CA PHE A 121 -6.18 2.49 3.74
C PHE A 121 -6.58 2.11 5.16
N PHE A 122 -5.64 1.66 5.99
CA PHE A 122 -5.93 1.45 7.41
C PHE A 122 -6.33 2.75 8.11
N ILE A 123 -5.57 3.82 7.89
CA ILE A 123 -5.85 5.15 8.48
C ILE A 123 -7.22 5.64 7.99
N ILE A 124 -7.48 5.58 6.68
CA ILE A 124 -8.76 5.97 6.09
C ILE A 124 -9.90 5.11 6.66
N GLY A 125 -9.71 3.79 6.76
CA GLY A 125 -10.69 2.85 7.29
C GLY A 125 -11.07 3.13 8.75
N VAL A 126 -10.08 3.43 9.60
CA VAL A 126 -10.32 3.84 11.01
C VAL A 126 -11.13 5.14 11.07
N ILE A 127 -10.84 6.11 10.20
CA ILE A 127 -11.60 7.37 10.11
C ILE A 127 -13.05 7.10 9.67
N ILE A 128 -13.26 6.27 8.64
CA ILE A 128 -14.60 5.89 8.18
C ILE A 128 -15.40 5.25 9.31
N VAL A 129 -14.82 4.28 10.02
CA VAL A 129 -15.47 3.62 11.15
C VAL A 129 -15.79 4.64 12.25
N CYS A 130 -14.87 5.57 12.57
CA CYS A 130 -15.12 6.62 13.54
C CYS A 130 -16.32 7.51 13.17
N VAL A 131 -16.40 7.94 11.90
CA VAL A 131 -17.52 8.76 11.41
C VAL A 131 -18.82 7.95 11.42
N TYR A 132 -18.77 6.69 11.00
CA TYR A 132 -19.92 5.78 10.99
C TYR A 132 -20.49 5.56 12.40
N THR A 133 -19.64 5.30 13.40
CA THR A 133 -20.08 5.11 14.79
C THR A 133 -20.64 6.38 15.41
N LYS A 134 -20.17 7.57 15.01
CA LYS A 134 -20.75 8.84 15.48
C LYS A 134 -22.07 9.15 14.81
N ASN A 135 -22.15 9.00 13.49
CA ASN A 135 -23.32 9.33 12.68
C ASN A 135 -23.40 8.42 11.45
N GLU A 136 -24.33 7.46 11.47
CA GLU A 136 -24.48 6.48 10.38
C GLU A 136 -24.76 7.13 9.02
N LYS A 137 -25.53 8.24 8.99
CA LYS A 137 -25.86 8.95 7.74
C LYS A 137 -24.60 9.50 7.06
N TYR A 138 -23.74 10.18 7.82
CA TYR A 138 -22.48 10.72 7.31
C TYR A 138 -21.50 9.60 6.94
N GLY A 139 -21.46 8.51 7.72
CA GLY A 139 -20.64 7.34 7.39
C GLY A 139 -21.04 6.68 6.07
N LYS A 140 -22.34 6.42 5.86
CA LYS A 140 -22.86 5.87 4.59
C LYS A 140 -22.61 6.79 3.41
N SER A 141 -22.81 8.10 3.59
CA SER A 141 -22.50 9.10 2.56
C SER A 141 -21.01 9.13 2.20
N LEU A 142 -20.11 9.07 3.20
CA LEU A 142 -18.66 9.05 2.98
C LEU A 142 -18.22 7.82 2.19
N ILE A 143 -18.74 6.64 2.54
CA ILE A 143 -18.45 5.39 1.82
C ILE A 143 -18.93 5.50 0.37
N GLY A 144 -20.15 6.00 0.13
CA GLY A 144 -20.68 6.20 -1.22
C GLY A 144 -19.82 7.14 -2.07
N VAL A 145 -19.34 8.24 -1.49
CA VAL A 145 -18.42 9.17 -2.16
C VAL A 145 -17.09 8.48 -2.50
N LEU A 146 -16.50 7.74 -1.56
CA LEU A 146 -15.24 7.04 -1.79
C LEU A 146 -15.33 5.98 -2.89
N ILE A 147 -16.45 5.24 -2.96
CA ILE A 147 -16.70 4.29 -4.05
C ILE A 147 -16.85 5.03 -5.39
N GLY A 148 -17.58 6.14 -5.41
CA GLY A 148 -17.71 6.96 -6.62
C GLY A 148 -16.35 7.46 -7.11
N VAL A 149 -15.50 7.92 -6.19
CA VAL A 149 -14.12 8.37 -6.48
C VAL A 149 -13.25 7.22 -6.96
N SER A 150 -13.32 6.04 -6.34
CA SER A 150 -12.48 4.89 -6.75
C SER A 150 -12.82 4.35 -8.13
N LEU A 151 -14.08 4.46 -8.57
CA LEU A 151 -14.50 4.12 -9.93
C LEU A 151 -14.14 5.20 -10.96
N SER A 152 -14.26 6.48 -10.56
CA SER A 152 -14.06 7.61 -11.46
C SER A 152 -12.58 7.90 -11.73
N LEU A 153 -11.71 7.76 -10.73
CA LEU A 153 -10.28 8.09 -10.85
C LEU A 153 -9.56 7.27 -11.94
N PRO A 154 -9.66 5.91 -11.99
CA PRO A 154 -9.02 5.13 -13.03
C PRO A 154 -9.55 5.51 -14.41
N PHE A 155 -10.87 5.71 -14.53
CA PHE A 155 -11.51 6.12 -15.79
C PHE A 155 -10.94 7.44 -16.31
N ILE A 156 -10.84 8.47 -15.44
CA ILE A 156 -10.30 9.78 -15.79
C ILE A 156 -8.82 9.67 -16.17
N ILE A 157 -8.02 8.93 -15.40
CA ILE A 157 -6.58 8.76 -15.66
C ILE A 157 -6.35 8.08 -17.02
N THR A 158 -7.08 7.00 -17.30
CA THR A 158 -7.01 6.28 -18.58
C THR A 158 -7.39 7.19 -19.75
N TYR A 159 -8.47 7.97 -19.61
CA TYR A 159 -8.91 8.90 -20.64
C TYR A 159 -7.88 10.01 -20.92
N MET A 160 -7.36 10.64 -19.86
CA MET A 160 -6.44 11.78 -19.99
C MET A 160 -5.05 11.38 -20.48
N ARG A 161 -4.53 10.25 -20.01
CA ARG A 161 -3.17 9.81 -20.35
C ARG A 161 -3.11 8.99 -21.64
N LYS A 162 -4.25 8.68 -22.28
CA LYS A 162 -4.34 7.79 -23.46
C LYS A 162 -3.57 6.47 -23.25
N ILE A 163 -3.55 5.99 -22.02
CA ILE A 163 -2.89 4.72 -21.68
C ILE A 163 -3.89 3.63 -22.07
N ASP A 164 -3.39 2.55 -22.67
CA ASP A 164 -4.20 1.36 -22.84
C ASP A 164 -4.76 0.92 -21.47
N GLY A 165 -6.06 0.64 -21.38
CA GLY A 165 -6.68 0.21 -20.12
C GLY A 165 -6.17 -1.14 -19.58
N ILE A 166 -5.21 -1.76 -20.29
CA ILE A 166 -4.59 -3.05 -20.00
C ILE A 166 -3.08 -2.85 -20.17
N LEU A 167 -2.30 -3.28 -19.17
CA LEU A 167 -0.84 -3.25 -19.22
C LEU A 167 -0.35 -4.22 -20.30
N LYS A 168 -0.01 -3.71 -21.48
CA LYS A 168 0.59 -4.52 -22.55
C LYS A 168 2.05 -4.76 -22.20
N VAL A 169 2.38 -6.01 -21.84
CA VAL A 169 3.77 -6.44 -21.69
C VAL A 169 4.22 -6.93 -23.06
N ASP A 170 4.91 -6.06 -23.81
CA ASP A 170 5.55 -6.45 -25.06
C ASP A 170 6.75 -7.35 -24.73
N LEU A 171 6.54 -8.66 -24.87
CA LEU A 171 7.60 -9.66 -24.80
C LEU A 171 8.35 -9.66 -26.16
N PRO A 172 9.69 -9.64 -26.16
CA PRO A 172 10.48 -9.82 -27.39
C PRO A 172 10.32 -11.22 -28.00
#